data_AF-A0A1Q3U5J1-F1
#
_entry.id   AF-A0A1Q3U5J1-F1
#
_cell.length_a   1.000
_cell.length_b   1.000
_cell.length_c   1.000
_cell.angle_alpha   90.00
_cell.angle_beta   90.00
_cell.angle_gamma   90.00
#
_symmetry.space_group_name_H-M   'P 1'
#
loop_
_entity.id
_entity.type
_entity.pdbx_description
1 polymer ?
#
loop_
_entity_poly.entity_id
_entity_poly.type
_entity_poly.pdbx_seq_one_letter_code
_entity_poly.pdbx_strand_id
1 'polypeptide(L)'
;MKFISSLLLTALLSYAACLFLPWWSIALAAFLVAFFISQKIGWAFLSGFLAIFILWFALSQYISSKNEDILAHKVSQIILQTDNPFMLMLVTGLVGGIVAGFAAAAGASLQMKKIRNSV
;
A
#
# COMPACT_ATOMS: atom_id res chain seq x y z
N MET A 1 12.79 -14.99 -6.07
CA MET A 1 11.78 -14.17 -6.79
C MET A 1 11.69 -12.78 -6.14
N LYS A 2 12.15 -11.73 -6.82
CA LYS A 2 12.29 -10.39 -6.22
C LYS A 2 10.95 -9.70 -5.96
N PHE A 3 9.94 -10.00 -6.78
CA PHE A 3 8.59 -9.41 -6.69
C PHE A 3 7.88 -9.77 -5.38
N ILE A 4 7.75 -11.08 -5.10
CA ILE A 4 7.06 -11.59 -3.90
C ILE A 4 7.74 -11.10 -2.61
N SER A 5 9.07 -11.08 -2.58
CA SER A 5 9.82 -10.57 -1.43
C SER A 5 9.57 -9.08 -1.19
N SER A 6 9.60 -8.25 -2.24
CA SER A 6 9.26 -6.82 -2.14
C SER A 6 7.83 -6.60 -1.67
N LEU A 7 6.87 -7.39 -2.18
CA LEU A 7 5.47 -7.30 -1.79
C LEU A 7 5.29 -7.60 -0.30
N LEU A 8 5.84 -8.74 0.17
CA LEU A 8 5.73 -9.15 1.57
C LEU A 8 6.43 -8.18 2.52
N LEU A 9 7.65 -7.73 2.17
CA LEU A 9 8.39 -6.77 2.98
C LEU A 9 7.71 -5.41 3.04
N THR A 10 7.16 -4.93 1.92
CA THR A 10 6.42 -3.65 1.89
C THR A 10 5.19 -3.74 2.78
N ALA A 11 4.42 -4.83 2.67
CA ALA A 11 3.23 -5.03 3.50
C ALA A 11 3.58 -5.11 5.00
N LEU A 12 4.61 -5.89 5.36
CA LEU A 12 5.03 -6.08 6.74
C LEU A 12 5.60 -4.81 7.37
N LEU A 13 6.49 -4.10 6.66
CA LEU A 13 7.04 -2.83 7.13
C LEU A 13 5.97 -1.75 7.26
N SER A 14 5.04 -1.69 6.29
CA SER A 14 3.95 -0.71 6.34
C SER A 14 2.98 -0.99 7.47
N TYR A 15 2.66 -2.27 7.73
CA TYR A 15 1.85 -2.66 8.88
C TYR A 15 2.53 -2.26 10.18
N ALA A 16 3.81 -2.61 10.37
CA ALA A 16 4.57 -2.25 11.56
C ALA A 16 4.70 -0.73 11.73
N ALA A 17 4.94 0.01 10.65
CA ALA A 17 5.04 1.47 10.69
C ALA A 17 3.71 2.11 11.10
N CYS A 18 2.58 1.66 10.56
CA CYS A 18 1.26 2.18 10.90
C CYS A 18 0.83 1.91 12.36
N LEU A 19 1.52 1.06 13.12
CA LEU A 19 1.27 0.88 14.55
C LEU A 19 1.78 2.05 15.40
N PHE A 20 2.81 2.76 14.91
CA PHE A 20 3.47 3.84 15.66
C PHE A 20 3.41 5.19 14.95
N LEU A 21 3.29 5.18 13.62
CA LEU A 21 3.30 6.35 12.76
C LEU A 21 1.95 6.49 12.04
N PRO A 22 1.61 7.69 11.56
CA PRO A 22 0.42 7.88 10.75
C PRO A 22 0.53 7.15 9.40
N TRP A 23 -0.60 7.07 8.69
CA TRP A 23 -0.75 6.32 7.45
C TRP A 23 0.21 6.72 6.32
N TRP A 24 0.76 7.93 6.30
CA TRP A 24 1.74 8.36 5.28
C TRP A 24 3.04 7.54 5.32
N SER A 25 3.30 6.83 6.43
CA SER A 25 4.46 5.96 6.59
C SER A 25 4.51 4.80 5.59
N ILE A 26 3.38 4.39 5.02
CA ILE A 26 3.32 3.38 3.94
C ILE A 26 4.15 3.78 2.72
N ALA A 27 4.19 5.08 2.40
CA ALA A 27 4.97 5.59 1.28
C ALA A 27 6.47 5.43 1.54
N LEU A 28 6.91 5.75 2.75
CA LEU A 28 8.31 5.56 3.14
C LEU A 28 8.71 4.09 3.14
N ALA A 29 7.86 3.20 3.67
CA ALA A 29 8.11 1.77 3.65
C ALA A 29 8.25 1.22 2.23
N ALA A 30 7.29 1.54 1.34
CA ALA A 30 7.32 1.12 -0.06
C ALA A 30 8.54 1.68 -0.82
N PHE A 31 8.90 2.95 -0.58
CA PHE A 31 10.09 3.57 -1.15
C PHE A 31 11.38 2.86 -0.72
N LEU A 32 11.56 2.62 0.58
CA LEU A 32 12.76 1.99 1.13
C LEU A 32 12.92 0.57 0.60
N VAL A 33 11.85 -0.21 0.58
CA VAL A 33 11.89 -1.59 0.05
C VAL A 33 12.29 -1.61 -1.42
N ALA A 34 11.69 -0.76 -2.25
CA ALA A 34 12.05 -0.67 -3.67
C ALA A 34 13.45 -0.09 -3.92
N PHE A 35 13.96 0.72 -3.00
CA PHE A 35 15.33 1.24 -3.07
C PHE A 35 16.38 0.14 -2.75
N PHE A 36 16.10 -0.76 -1.81
CA PHE A 36 17.01 -1.86 -1.46
C PHE A 36 16.86 -3.09 -2.37
N ILE A 37 15.65 -3.40 -2.85
CA ILE A 37 15.38 -4.57 -3.69
C ILE A 37 15.25 -4.16 -5.15
N SER A 38 16.24 -4.53 -5.97
CA SER A 38 16.25 -4.05 -7.37
C SER A 38 15.21 -4.71 -8.25
N GLN A 39 14.34 -3.86 -8.80
CA GLN A 39 13.27 -4.22 -9.72
C GLN A 39 13.14 -3.15 -10.81
N LYS A 40 12.56 -3.54 -11.97
CA LYS A 40 12.16 -2.54 -12.97
C LYS A 40 11.03 -1.67 -12.40
N ILE A 41 10.95 -0.42 -12.82
CA ILE A 41 10.01 0.59 -12.28
C ILE A 41 8.56 0.06 -12.25
N GLY A 42 8.08 -0.53 -13.35
CA GLY A 42 6.72 -1.07 -13.42
C GLY A 42 6.45 -2.22 -12.45
N TRP A 43 7.43 -3.09 -12.22
CA TRP A 43 7.31 -4.18 -11.24
C TRP A 43 7.37 -3.66 -9.79
N ALA A 44 8.19 -2.64 -9.54
CA ALA A 44 8.24 -1.97 -8.25
C ALA A 44 6.91 -1.29 -7.92
N PHE A 45 6.32 -0.56 -8.89
CA PHE A 45 4.99 0.02 -8.76
C PHE A 45 3.95 -1.04 -8.43
N LEU A 46 3.89 -2.13 -9.22
CA LEU A 46 2.88 -3.17 -9.03
C LEU A 46 3.05 -3.90 -7.70
N SER A 47 4.28 -4.18 -7.27
CA SER A 47 4.53 -4.82 -5.98
C SER A 47 4.15 -3.93 -4.79
N GLY A 48 4.47 -2.64 -4.84
CA GLY A 48 4.08 -1.67 -3.81
C GLY A 48 2.58 -1.44 -3.76
N PHE A 49 1.95 -1.30 -4.94
CA PHE A 49 0.50 -1.16 -5.07
C PHE A 49 -0.24 -2.36 -4.48
N LEU A 50 0.10 -3.57 -4.92
CA LEU A 50 -0.59 -4.78 -4.47
C LEU A 50 -0.33 -5.04 -2.98
N ALA A 51 0.88 -4.76 -2.48
CA ALA A 51 1.20 -4.93 -1.06
C ALA A 51 0.24 -4.13 -0.18
N ILE A 52 0.06 -2.84 -0.46
CA ILE A 52 -0.77 -1.97 0.38
C ILE A 52 -2.25 -2.10 0.07
N PHE A 53 -2.62 -2.30 -1.20
CA PHE A 53 -4.00 -2.56 -1.59
C PHE A 53 -4.56 -3.77 -0.83
N ILE A 54 -3.83 -4.90 -0.84
CA ILE A 54 -4.25 -6.12 -0.15
C ILE A 54 -4.24 -5.91 1.36
N LEU A 55 -3.19 -5.29 1.91
CA LEU A 55 -3.07 -5.04 3.35
C LEU A 55 -4.24 -4.22 3.88
N TRP A 56 -4.52 -3.07 3.26
CA TRP A 56 -5.58 -2.16 3.73
C TRP A 56 -6.96 -2.70 3.45
N PHE A 57 -7.18 -3.35 2.30
CA PHE A 57 -8.44 -4.01 2.02
C PHE A 57 -8.74 -5.08 3.09
N ALA A 58 -7.80 -5.99 3.36
CA ALA A 58 -7.96 -7.03 4.36
C ALA A 58 -8.15 -6.46 5.78
N LEU A 59 -7.37 -5.45 6.16
CA LEU A 59 -7.52 -4.79 7.47
C LEU A 59 -8.88 -4.10 7.61
N SER A 60 -9.32 -3.37 6.58
CA SER A 60 -10.62 -2.69 6.60
C SER A 60 -11.77 -3.69 6.73
N GLN A 61 -11.72 -4.80 6.00
CA GLN A 61 -12.69 -5.89 6.11
C GLN A 61 -12.67 -6.55 7.50
N TYR A 62 -11.48 -6.77 8.07
CA TYR A 62 -11.33 -7.36 9.40
C TYR A 62 -11.91 -6.44 10.50
N ILE A 63 -11.63 -5.14 10.43
CA ILE A 63 -12.13 -4.16 11.39
C ILE A 63 -13.65 -3.99 11.25
N SER A 64 -14.13 -3.96 10.01
CA SER A 64 -15.55 -3.74 9.72
C SER A 64 -16.42 -4.94 10.12
N SER A 65 -15.97 -6.16 9.85
CA SER A 65 -16.69 -7.38 10.26
C SER A 65 -16.82 -7.55 11.77
N LYS A 66 -15.86 -7.04 12.56
CA LYS A 66 -15.97 -7.01 14.02
C LYS A 66 -17.03 -6.05 14.55
N ASN A 67 -17.50 -5.14 13.72
CA ASN A 67 -18.41 -4.08 14.10
C ASN A 67 -19.73 -4.14 13.32
N GLU A 68 -20.04 -5.32 12.74
CA GLU A 68 -21.22 -5.55 11.87
C GLU A 68 -21.37 -4.47 10.78
N ASP A 69 -20.23 -3.96 10.28
CA ASP A 69 -20.14 -2.87 9.31
C ASP A 69 -20.83 -1.55 9.70
N ILE A 70 -21.26 -1.37 10.95
CA ILE A 70 -22.06 -0.20 11.41
C ILE A 70 -21.35 1.12 11.10
N LEU A 71 -20.03 1.17 11.34
CA LEU A 71 -19.23 2.37 11.05
C LEU A 71 -19.03 2.56 9.54
N ALA A 72 -18.79 1.47 8.81
CA ALA A 72 -18.56 1.51 7.38
C ALA A 72 -19.83 1.96 6.63
N HIS A 73 -21.03 1.54 7.08
CA HIS A 73 -22.32 2.05 6.61
C HIS A 73 -22.39 3.57 6.76
N LYS A 74 -22.21 4.10 7.98
CA LYS A 74 -22.25 5.55 8.26
C LYS A 74 -21.23 6.34 7.43
N VAL A 75 -19.99 5.86 7.35
CA VAL A 75 -18.92 6.53 6.59
C VAL A 75 -19.18 6.45 5.08
N SER A 76 -19.68 5.32 4.59
CA SER A 76 -20.05 5.15 3.17
C SER A 76 -21.18 6.09 2.77
N GLN A 77 -22.18 6.30 3.63
CA GLN A 77 -23.25 7.25 3.38
C GLN A 77 -22.75 8.70 3.33
N ILE A 78 -21.79 9.08 4.18
CA ILE A 78 -21.25 10.45 4.20
C ILE A 78 -20.34 10.69 2.99
N ILE A 79 -19.44 9.74 2.69
CA ILE A 79 -18.37 9.93 1.69
C ILE A 79 -18.83 9.53 0.28
N LEU A 80 -19.48 8.38 0.15
CA LEU A 80 -19.89 7.80 -1.14
C LEU A 80 -21.35 8.06 -1.48
N GLN A 81 -22.12 8.65 -0.54
CA GLN A 81 -23.57 8.88 -0.69
C GLN A 81 -24.37 7.59 -1.00
N THR A 82 -23.76 6.43 -0.74
CA THR A 82 -24.30 5.11 -1.03
C THR A 82 -24.00 4.23 0.16
N ASP A 83 -24.98 3.44 0.58
CA ASP A 83 -24.83 2.55 1.72
C ASP A 83 -24.13 1.24 1.30
N ASN A 84 -22.82 1.33 1.05
CA ASN A 84 -22.02 0.22 0.57
C ASN A 84 -20.65 0.17 1.27
N PRO A 85 -20.55 -0.58 2.40
CA PRO A 85 -19.30 -0.80 3.13
C PRO A 85 -18.17 -1.36 2.26
N PHE A 86 -18.48 -2.26 1.34
CA PHE A 86 -17.49 -2.90 0.48
C PHE A 86 -16.83 -1.90 -0.49
N MET A 87 -17.63 -1.00 -1.06
CA MET A 87 -17.13 0.05 -1.95
C MET A 87 -16.17 1.00 -1.20
N LEU A 88 -16.46 1.31 0.07
CA LEU A 88 -15.58 2.10 0.92
C LEU A 88 -14.24 1.40 1.18
N MET A 89 -14.26 0.09 1.44
CA MET A 89 -13.04 -0.72 1.63
C MET A 89 -12.18 -0.75 0.36
N LEU A 90 -12.80 -0.90 -0.81
CA LEU A 90 -12.10 -0.85 -2.10
C LEU A 90 -11.44 0.51 -2.32
N VAL A 91 -12.18 1.61 -2.11
CA VAL A 91 -11.62 2.97 -2.26
C VAL A 91 -10.45 3.18 -1.31
N THR A 92 -10.59 2.73 -0.06
CA THR A 92 -9.51 2.81 0.94
C THR A 92 -8.26 2.08 0.44
N GLY A 93 -8.40 0.81 0.04
CA GLY A 93 -7.30 0.02 -0.51
C GLY A 93 -6.67 0.66 -1.75
N LEU A 94 -7.48 1.21 -2.67
CA LEU A 94 -7.00 1.88 -3.88
C LEU A 94 -6.16 3.12 -3.56
N VAL A 95 -6.62 3.97 -2.64
CA VAL A 95 -5.87 5.17 -2.23
C VAL A 95 -4.51 4.78 -1.66
N GLY A 96 -4.47 3.83 -0.73
CA GLY A 96 -3.21 3.35 -0.15
C GLY A 96 -2.30 2.69 -1.19
N GLY A 97 -2.87 1.84 -2.04
CA GLY A 97 -2.14 1.16 -3.12
C GLY A 97 -1.50 2.14 -4.10
N ILE A 98 -2.23 3.18 -4.55
CA ILE A 98 -1.70 4.18 -5.48
C ILE A 98 -0.53 4.93 -4.85
N VAL A 99 -0.68 5.39 -3.60
CA VAL A 99 0.36 6.12 -2.86
C VAL A 99 1.63 5.26 -2.73
N ALA A 100 1.48 4.01 -2.32
CA ALA A 100 2.60 3.09 -2.17
C ALA A 100 3.23 2.68 -3.51
N GLY A 101 2.43 2.48 -4.55
CA GLY A 101 2.89 2.16 -5.89
C GLY A 101 3.79 3.26 -6.46
N PHE A 102 3.38 4.52 -6.36
CA PHE A 102 4.21 5.65 -6.80
C PHE A 102 5.47 5.82 -5.94
N ALA A 103 5.38 5.62 -4.62
CA ALA A 103 6.54 5.66 -3.75
C ALA A 103 7.57 4.55 -4.07
N ALA A 104 7.11 3.33 -4.35
CA ALA A 104 7.95 2.23 -4.78
C ALA A 104 8.60 2.51 -6.16
N ALA A 105 7.85 3.07 -7.10
CA ALA A 105 8.39 3.48 -8.40
C ALA A 105 9.50 4.55 -8.25
N ALA A 106 9.31 5.52 -7.36
CA ALA A 106 10.31 6.53 -7.04
C ALA A 106 11.59 5.88 -6.46
N GLY A 107 11.44 4.98 -5.47
CA GLY A 107 12.57 4.24 -4.89
C GLY A 107 13.36 3.43 -5.91
N ALA A 108 12.66 2.72 -6.80
CA ALA A 108 13.27 1.94 -7.87
C ALA A 108 14.01 2.82 -8.90
N SER A 109 13.46 3.97 -9.27
CA SER A 109 14.10 4.89 -10.23
C SER A 109 15.45 5.43 -9.73
N LEU A 110 15.54 5.77 -8.44
CA LEU A 110 16.77 6.25 -7.82
C LEU A 110 17.82 5.13 -7.74
N GLN A 111 17.39 3.91 -7.44
CA GLN A 111 18.27 2.77 -7.40
C GLN A 111 18.81 2.41 -8.80
N MET A 112 17.97 2.45 -9.84
CA MET A 112 18.43 2.24 -11.23
C MET A 112 19.47 3.27 -11.66
N LYS A 113 19.29 4.54 -11.27
CA LYS A 113 20.31 5.58 -11.49
C LYS A 113 21.63 5.25 -10.78
N LYS A 114 21.57 4.75 -9.54
CA LYS A 114 22.74 4.31 -8.78
C LYS A 114 23.50 3.18 -9.49
N ILE A 115 22.79 2.16 -9.97
CA ILE A 115 23.40 1.02 -10.69
C ILE A 115 24.04 1.47 -12.00
N ARG A 116 23.39 2.36 -12.76
CA ARG A 116 23.92 2.87 -14.03
C ARG A 116 25.20 3.69 -13.86
N ASN A 117 25.32 4.44 -12.77
CA ASN A 117 26.50 5.28 -12.50
C ASN A 117 27.68 4.52 -11.90
N SER A 118 27.50 3.26 -11.48
CA SER A 118 28.55 2.40 -10.90
C SER A 118 29.19 1.43 -11.90
N VAL A 119 28.80 1.50 -13.17
CA VAL A 119 29.36 0.73 -14.31
C VAL A 119 30.04 1.72 -15.24
#